data_AF-A0A918ZMG2-F1
#
_entry.id   AF-A0A918ZMG2-F1
#
_cell.length_a   1.000
_cell.length_b   1.000
_cell.length_c   1.000
_cell.angle_alpha   90.00
_cell.angle_beta   90.00
_cell.angle_gamma   90.00
#
_symmetry.space_group_name_H-M   'P 1'
#
loop_
_entity.id
_entity.type
_entity.pdbx_description
1 polymer ?
#
loop_
_entity_poly.entity_id
_entity_poly.type
_entity_poly.pdbx_seq_one_letter_code
_entity_poly.pdbx_strand_id
1 'polypeptide(L)'
;MARSTDMQSQGTTEAPAMKIGVKGKIPKSWPSGVRYTRGGNMPGTKTFAELKVLRTYNETVHAKPGQGSQGATDLIASIYQPSVTITPPPNVTLTGALKGDLFFLPPRWDAAKYLANSNGGGNPDKRGAASFAYIGTLIYSTKAGAEERAVAQHIKTAFTNPEDTKPYMSAKKVPGQTAKAPLHRTVNKTRRDDNRKAAVKQCRRYWGANYTQGGARE
;
A
#
# COMPACT_ATOMS: atom_id res chain seq x y z
N MET A 1 -16.18 -7.42 59.02
CA MET A 1 -15.36 -6.39 58.35
C MET A 1 -13.99 -6.98 58.07
N ALA A 2 -13.67 -7.30 56.81
CA ALA A 2 -12.32 -7.67 56.42
C ALA A 2 -11.66 -6.45 55.75
N ARG A 3 -10.69 -5.84 56.44
CA ARG A 3 -9.81 -4.82 55.84
C ARG A 3 -8.66 -5.56 55.15
N SER A 4 -8.64 -5.56 53.82
CA SER A 4 -7.43 -5.84 53.05
C SER A 4 -6.62 -4.55 52.94
N THR A 5 -5.62 -4.40 53.79
CA THR A 5 -4.57 -3.39 53.65
C THR A 5 -3.24 -4.06 53.90
N ASP A 6 -2.68 -4.62 52.83
CA ASP A 6 -1.24 -4.62 52.62
C ASP A 6 -0.96 -4.85 51.13
N MET A 7 -0.89 -3.77 50.37
CA MET A 7 -0.23 -3.82 49.06
C MET A 7 1.28 -3.74 49.31
N GLN A 8 1.92 -4.88 49.56
CA GLN A 8 3.39 -4.94 49.56
C GLN A 8 3.89 -4.68 48.14
N SER A 9 4.70 -3.64 47.97
CA SER A 9 5.46 -3.41 46.74
C SER A 9 6.45 -4.56 46.55
N GLN A 10 6.17 -5.47 45.60
CA GLN A 10 7.02 -6.63 45.26
C GLN A 10 8.29 -6.25 44.46
N GLY A 11 8.77 -5.01 44.60
CA GLY A 11 10.01 -4.52 44.00
C GLY A 11 9.83 -3.31 43.07
N THR A 12 10.93 -2.62 42.82
CA THR A 12 11.03 -1.63 41.74
C THR A 12 11.16 -2.36 40.41
N THR A 13 10.16 -2.26 39.54
CA THR A 13 10.34 -2.70 38.16
C THR A 13 11.40 -1.78 37.53
N GLU A 14 12.61 -2.29 37.23
CA GLU A 14 13.66 -1.56 36.49
C GLU A 14 13.26 -1.27 35.02
N ALA A 15 11.97 -1.36 34.69
CA ALA A 15 11.38 -1.04 33.40
C ALA A 15 11.79 0.33 32.84
N PRO A 16 11.97 1.41 33.63
CA PRO A 16 12.50 2.66 33.10
C PRO A 16 13.91 2.55 32.51
N ALA A 17 14.75 1.66 33.03
CA ALA A 17 16.12 1.41 32.58
C ALA A 17 16.21 0.41 31.41
N MET A 18 15.10 -0.28 31.10
CA MET A 18 15.00 -1.18 29.95
C MET A 18 15.29 -0.42 28.66
N LYS A 19 16.23 -0.94 27.87
CA LYS A 19 16.60 -0.34 26.59
C LYS A 19 15.77 -0.95 25.47
N ILE A 20 15.29 -0.10 24.59
CA ILE A 20 14.54 -0.44 23.40
C ILE A 20 15.30 0.11 22.21
N GLY A 21 15.77 -0.79 21.35
CA GLY A 21 16.34 -0.49 20.05
C GLY A 21 15.25 -0.46 18.99
N VAL A 22 15.17 0.63 18.23
CA VAL A 22 14.29 0.73 17.06
C VAL A 22 15.11 0.82 15.77
N LYS A 23 14.73 0.05 14.75
CA LYS A 23 15.41 0.06 13.44
C LYS A 23 14.44 -0.32 12.32
N GLY A 24 14.43 0.42 11.22
CA GLY A 24 13.87 -0.03 9.95
C GLY A 24 14.83 -0.92 9.15
N LYS A 25 14.33 -1.92 8.45
CA LYS A 25 15.07 -2.74 7.49
C LYS A 25 14.37 -2.74 6.15
N ILE A 26 15.13 -2.93 5.08
CA ILE A 26 14.57 -3.18 3.75
C ILE A 26 15.07 -4.56 3.31
N PRO A 27 14.45 -5.66 3.74
CA PRO A 27 14.89 -7.02 3.42
C PRO A 27 14.84 -7.34 1.92
N LYS A 28 13.98 -6.66 1.16
CA LYS A 28 13.76 -6.96 -0.25
C LYS A 28 13.41 -5.71 -1.04
N SER A 29 13.96 -5.62 -2.24
CA SER A 29 13.70 -4.56 -3.21
C SER A 29 13.59 -5.14 -4.61
N TRP A 30 12.83 -4.46 -5.45
CA TRP A 30 12.71 -4.71 -6.87
C TRP A 30 12.80 -3.38 -7.61
N PRO A 31 13.83 -3.19 -8.45
CA PRO A 31 14.98 -4.08 -8.66
C PRO A 31 15.81 -4.34 -7.38
N SER A 32 16.58 -5.42 -7.34
CA SER A 32 17.38 -5.79 -6.15
C SER A 32 18.55 -4.84 -5.87
N GLY A 33 19.05 -4.14 -6.90
CA GLY A 33 20.18 -3.21 -6.82
C GLY A 33 19.84 -1.79 -6.36
N VAL A 34 18.59 -1.54 -5.96
CA VAL A 34 18.15 -0.20 -5.54
C VAL A 34 18.88 0.23 -4.27
N ARG A 35 19.43 1.45 -4.30
CA ARG A 35 20.06 2.10 -3.16
C ARG A 35 19.10 3.11 -2.54
N TYR A 36 19.02 3.06 -1.22
CA TYR A 36 18.20 3.95 -0.41
C TYR A 36 19.07 4.87 0.42
N THR A 37 18.70 6.14 0.46
CA THR A 37 19.16 7.05 1.52
C THR A 37 18.11 7.08 2.62
N ARG A 38 18.59 7.11 3.87
CA ARG A 38 17.75 7.12 5.06
C ARG A 38 17.96 8.40 5.83
N GLY A 39 16.89 8.93 6.41
CA GLY A 39 16.92 10.12 7.25
C GLY A 39 15.86 10.04 8.33
N GLY A 40 15.47 11.20 8.83
CA GLY A 40 14.57 11.31 9.97
C GLY A 40 15.31 11.34 11.31
N ASN A 41 14.57 11.17 12.39
CA ASN A 41 15.07 11.30 13.76
C ASN A 41 14.91 10.00 14.57
N MET A 42 15.03 8.85 13.91
CA MET A 42 14.93 7.55 14.56
C MET A 42 15.97 7.42 15.69
N PRO A 43 15.56 7.19 16.95
CA PRO A 43 16.40 7.46 18.12
C PRO A 43 17.46 6.38 18.42
N GLY A 44 17.54 5.33 17.61
CA GLY A 44 18.42 4.18 17.87
C GLY A 44 17.99 3.42 19.12
N THR A 45 18.96 3.02 19.96
CA THR A 45 18.68 2.36 21.24
C THR A 45 18.56 3.38 22.36
N LYS A 46 17.40 3.42 23.00
CA LYS A 46 17.07 4.34 24.10
C LYS A 46 16.39 3.60 25.24
N THR A 47 16.50 4.13 26.44
CA THR A 47 15.70 3.64 27.58
C THR A 47 14.22 3.92 27.35
N PHE A 48 13.35 3.15 28.00
CA PHE A 48 11.90 3.41 27.96
C PHE A 48 11.56 4.83 28.42
N ALA A 49 12.27 5.34 29.44
CA ALA A 49 12.11 6.71 29.92
C ALA A 49 12.47 7.76 28.84
N GLU A 50 13.60 7.58 28.14
CA GLU A 50 13.99 8.46 27.04
C GLU A 50 13.00 8.42 25.86
N LEU A 51 12.52 7.23 25.48
CA LEU A 51 11.52 7.10 24.41
C LEU A 51 10.19 7.78 24.77
N LYS A 52 9.76 7.69 26.03
CA LYS A 52 8.56 8.36 26.53
C LYS A 52 8.67 9.88 26.41
N VAL A 53 9.86 10.45 26.63
CA VAL A 53 10.13 11.89 26.44
C VAL A 53 10.10 12.28 24.97
N LEU A 54 10.69 11.47 24.09
CA LEU A 54 10.74 11.74 22.65
C LEU A 54 9.35 11.79 21.99
N ARG A 55 8.37 11.05 22.53
CA ARG A 55 6.97 10.89 22.09
C ARG A 55 6.78 10.32 20.68
N THR A 56 7.45 10.89 19.69
CA THR A 56 7.34 10.53 18.27
C THR A 56 8.70 10.56 17.62
N TYR A 57 8.94 9.61 16.74
CA TYR A 57 10.10 9.59 15.85
C TYR A 57 9.66 9.12 14.47
N ASN A 58 10.46 9.47 13.46
CA ASN A 58 10.23 9.09 12.08
C ASN A 58 11.52 8.54 11.46
N GLU A 59 11.34 7.72 10.43
CA GLU A 59 12.38 7.34 9.49
C GLU A 59 11.90 7.75 8.11
N THR A 60 12.75 8.46 7.37
CA THR A 60 12.50 8.74 5.95
C THR A 60 13.35 7.80 5.12
N VAL A 61 12.75 7.23 4.08
CA VAL A 61 13.42 6.34 3.12
C VAL A 61 13.26 6.95 1.74
N HIS A 62 14.37 7.24 1.09
CA HIS A 62 14.41 7.84 -0.24
C HIS A 62 15.07 6.89 -1.23
N ALA A 63 14.47 6.75 -2.41
CA ALA A 63 15.09 6.11 -3.56
C ALA A 63 15.20 7.16 -4.69
N LYS A 64 16.40 7.34 -5.24
CA LYS A 64 16.61 8.25 -6.36
C LYS A 64 15.95 7.71 -7.64
N PRO A 65 15.40 8.58 -8.51
CA PRO A 65 14.98 8.22 -9.85
C PRO A 65 16.13 7.59 -10.66
N GLY A 66 15.79 6.67 -11.55
CA GLY A 66 16.69 5.96 -12.47
C GLY A 66 17.11 4.58 -11.99
N GLN A 67 16.63 4.14 -10.82
CA GLN A 67 16.99 2.85 -10.22
C GLN A 67 15.91 1.77 -10.38
N GLY A 68 14.75 2.13 -10.92
CA GLY A 68 13.61 1.25 -11.11
C GLY A 68 13.66 0.38 -12.37
N SER A 69 12.55 -0.28 -12.65
CA SER A 69 12.37 -1.11 -13.84
C SER A 69 12.69 -0.35 -15.14
N GLN A 70 13.32 -1.00 -16.10
CA GLN A 70 13.56 -0.42 -17.43
C GLN A 70 12.25 -0.39 -18.25
N GLY A 71 11.95 0.74 -18.88
CA GLY A 71 10.75 0.91 -19.72
C GLY A 71 10.14 2.32 -19.65
N ALA A 72 8.82 2.41 -19.89
CA ALA A 72 8.08 3.68 -19.82
C ALA A 72 7.95 4.27 -18.41
N THR A 73 8.24 3.46 -17.38
CA THR A 73 8.11 3.80 -15.96
C THR A 73 9.33 3.32 -15.19
N ASP A 74 9.92 4.20 -14.41
CA ASP A 74 11.00 3.95 -13.47
C ASP A 74 10.37 3.57 -12.12
N LEU A 75 10.09 2.27 -11.97
CA LEU A 75 9.36 1.71 -10.85
C LEU A 75 10.27 0.96 -9.88
N ILE A 76 10.20 1.34 -8.61
CA ILE A 76 10.86 0.68 -7.49
C ILE A 76 9.79 0.21 -6.52
N ALA A 77 9.88 -1.04 -6.08
CA ALA A 77 9.09 -1.59 -4.99
C ALA A 77 10.03 -2.15 -3.92
N SER A 78 9.64 -2.05 -2.65
CA SER A 78 10.40 -2.69 -1.57
C SER A 78 9.50 -3.16 -0.44
N ILE A 79 10.09 -3.96 0.44
CA ILE A 79 9.50 -4.32 1.72
C ILE A 79 10.28 -3.56 2.77
N TYR A 80 9.62 -2.69 3.51
CA TYR A 80 10.16 -2.02 4.68
C TYR A 80 9.63 -2.68 5.95
N GLN A 81 10.51 -3.08 6.86
CA GLN A 81 10.17 -3.78 8.10
C GLN A 81 10.76 -3.05 9.31
N PRO A 82 9.93 -2.39 10.12
CA PRO A 82 10.32 -1.94 11.45
C PRO A 82 10.61 -3.13 12.35
N SER A 83 11.68 -3.00 13.12
CA SER A 83 12.10 -3.99 14.10
C SER A 83 12.39 -3.33 15.44
N VAL A 84 12.09 -4.08 16.50
CA VAL A 84 12.35 -3.69 17.88
C VAL A 84 13.25 -4.74 18.52
N THR A 85 14.20 -4.27 19.31
CA THR A 85 15.01 -5.09 20.22
C THR A 85 14.82 -4.56 21.63
N ILE A 86 14.64 -5.45 22.59
CA ILE A 86 14.56 -5.16 24.02
C ILE A 86 15.85 -5.66 24.66
N THR A 87 16.52 -4.82 25.43
CA THR A 87 17.67 -5.22 26.25
C THR A 87 17.31 -4.96 27.71
N PRO A 88 17.21 -6.02 28.52
CA PRO A 88 16.88 -5.86 29.92
C PRO A 88 18.04 -5.17 30.67
N PRO A 89 17.75 -4.54 31.82
CA PRO A 89 18.77 -4.07 32.75
C PRO A 89 19.68 -5.23 33.24
N PRO A 90 20.91 -4.93 33.73
CA PRO A 90 21.90 -5.95 34.10
C PRO A 90 21.44 -7.02 35.10
N ASN A 91 20.44 -6.72 35.92
CA ASN A 91 19.95 -7.60 36.98
C ASN A 91 18.57 -8.21 36.70
N VAL A 92 18.05 -8.03 35.48
CA VAL A 92 16.72 -8.51 35.10
C VAL A 92 16.84 -9.52 33.97
N THR A 93 16.26 -10.70 34.19
CA THR A 93 16.09 -11.70 33.13
C THR A 93 14.66 -11.66 32.64
N LEU A 94 14.49 -11.39 31.34
CA LEU A 94 13.19 -11.48 30.67
C LEU A 94 13.08 -12.82 29.95
N THR A 95 11.90 -13.43 29.97
CA THR A 95 11.57 -14.63 29.19
C THR A 95 10.80 -14.24 27.92
N GLY A 96 11.01 -14.97 26.82
CA GLY A 96 10.33 -14.74 25.54
C GLY A 96 11.18 -13.99 24.50
N ALA A 97 10.53 -13.52 23.43
CA ALA A 97 11.20 -12.88 22.31
C ALA A 97 11.62 -11.44 22.65
N LEU A 98 12.92 -11.20 22.76
CA LEU A 98 13.49 -9.87 22.99
C LEU A 98 13.78 -9.10 21.70
N LYS A 99 13.40 -9.65 20.55
CA LYS A 99 13.54 -9.02 19.25
C LYS A 99 12.44 -9.49 18.33
N GLY A 100 11.89 -8.58 17.54
CA GLY A 100 10.87 -8.91 16.55
C GLY A 100 10.78 -7.87 15.44
N ASP A 101 10.36 -8.33 14.27
CA ASP A 101 9.88 -7.45 13.20
C ASP A 101 8.37 -7.22 13.45
N LEU A 102 7.93 -5.96 13.49
CA LEU A 102 6.59 -5.61 13.99
C LEU A 102 5.50 -5.81 12.92
N PHE A 103 5.76 -5.28 11.74
CA PHE A 103 4.91 -5.32 10.56
C PHE A 103 5.77 -5.07 9.33
N PHE A 104 5.18 -5.14 8.14
CA PHE A 104 5.83 -4.67 6.93
C PHE A 104 4.99 -3.60 6.24
N LEU A 105 5.67 -2.65 5.63
CA LEU A 105 5.09 -1.69 4.71
C LEU A 105 5.68 -1.97 3.32
N PRO A 106 4.88 -1.95 2.25
CA PRO A 106 5.40 -2.13 0.90
C PRO A 106 5.53 -0.78 0.18
N PRO A 107 6.55 0.06 0.46
CA PRO A 107 6.69 1.32 -0.25
C PRO A 107 7.07 1.09 -1.73
N ARG A 108 6.67 2.05 -2.55
CA ARG A 108 6.84 2.07 -3.98
C ARG A 108 7.18 3.47 -4.43
N TRP A 109 8.21 3.61 -5.24
CA TRP A 109 8.59 4.85 -5.91
C TRP A 109 8.35 4.69 -7.39
N ASP A 110 7.63 5.62 -8.01
CA ASP A 110 7.31 5.63 -9.42
C ASP A 110 7.71 6.98 -10.01
N ALA A 111 8.56 6.95 -11.04
CA ALA A 111 8.79 8.09 -11.90
C ALA A 111 8.40 7.74 -13.35
N ALA A 112 7.60 8.60 -13.98
CA ALA A 112 7.28 8.46 -15.40
C ALA A 112 7.04 9.82 -16.03
N LYS A 113 7.26 9.92 -17.36
CA LYS A 113 7.08 11.17 -18.12
C LYS A 113 5.64 11.71 -18.04
N TYR A 114 4.67 10.83 -17.85
CA TYR A 114 3.25 11.18 -17.77
C TYR A 114 2.77 11.57 -16.37
N LEU A 115 3.60 11.44 -15.33
CA LEU A 115 3.25 11.90 -13.98
C LEU A 115 3.31 13.42 -13.91
N ALA A 116 2.46 14.02 -13.07
CA ALA A 116 2.39 15.47 -12.92
C ALA A 116 3.73 16.09 -12.44
N ASN A 117 4.51 15.33 -11.69
CA ASN A 117 5.83 15.73 -11.19
C ASN A 117 6.98 15.08 -11.98
N SER A 118 6.79 14.84 -13.27
CA SER A 118 7.77 14.22 -14.16
C SER A 118 9.07 15.01 -14.32
N ASN A 119 9.07 16.31 -13.97
CA ASN A 119 10.25 17.17 -13.94
C ASN A 119 10.78 17.47 -12.51
N GLY A 120 10.16 16.87 -11.48
CA GLY A 120 10.54 17.10 -10.07
C GLY A 120 10.49 18.57 -9.64
N GLY A 121 9.65 19.40 -10.26
CA GLY A 121 9.62 20.84 -9.99
C GLY A 121 10.93 21.55 -10.33
N GLY A 122 11.65 21.07 -11.35
CA GLY A 122 12.96 21.60 -11.75
C GLY A 122 14.15 20.93 -11.05
N ASN A 123 13.91 20.05 -10.07
CA ASN A 123 14.95 19.24 -9.45
C ASN A 123 14.80 17.76 -9.87
N PRO A 124 15.70 17.21 -10.70
CA PRO A 124 15.65 15.81 -11.12
C PRO A 124 15.61 14.79 -9.98
N ASP A 125 16.23 15.08 -8.83
CA ASP A 125 16.22 14.19 -7.66
C ASP A 125 14.83 14.09 -7.00
N LYS A 126 13.91 15.02 -7.30
CA LYS A 126 12.52 15.05 -6.80
C LYS A 126 11.50 14.51 -7.80
N ARG A 127 11.96 13.94 -8.93
CA ARG A 127 11.06 13.39 -9.95
C ARG A 127 10.29 12.18 -9.42
N GLY A 128 9.01 12.09 -9.77
CA GLY A 128 8.18 10.94 -9.42
C GLY A 128 7.60 11.01 -8.01
N ALA A 129 6.88 9.96 -7.59
CA ALA A 129 6.14 9.93 -6.32
C ALA A 129 6.43 8.66 -5.53
N ALA A 130 6.34 8.76 -4.21
CA ALA A 130 6.34 7.62 -3.31
C ALA A 130 4.92 7.31 -2.86
N SER A 131 4.57 6.02 -2.79
CA SER A 131 3.27 5.52 -2.34
C SER A 131 3.46 4.17 -1.66
N PHE A 132 2.50 3.71 -0.87
CA PHE A 132 2.46 2.30 -0.48
C PHE A 132 1.79 1.49 -1.59
N ALA A 133 2.40 0.37 -1.97
CA ALA A 133 1.87 -0.60 -2.91
C ALA A 133 0.73 -1.39 -2.26
N TYR A 134 -0.39 -0.72 -2.05
CA TYR A 134 -1.65 -1.35 -1.71
C TYR A 134 -2.49 -1.53 -2.95
N ILE A 135 -2.89 -2.78 -3.22
CA ILE A 135 -3.96 -3.07 -4.16
C ILE A 135 -5.26 -3.05 -3.34
N GLY A 136 -6.05 -1.99 -3.50
CA GLY A 136 -7.42 -2.00 -3.01
C GLY A 136 -8.24 -3.00 -3.82
N THR A 137 -8.85 -3.97 -3.16
CA THR A 137 -9.77 -4.92 -3.79
C THR A 137 -11.20 -4.51 -3.51
N LEU A 138 -12.06 -4.57 -4.52
CA LEU A 138 -13.51 -4.57 -4.32
C LEU A 138 -13.99 -6.01 -4.47
N ILE A 139 -14.65 -6.50 -3.41
CA ILE A 139 -15.23 -7.85 -3.40
C ILE A 139 -16.70 -7.71 -3.81
N TYR A 140 -17.06 -8.34 -4.91
CA TYR A 140 -18.43 -8.39 -5.44
C TYR A 140 -18.99 -9.81 -5.31
N SER A 141 -20.25 -9.94 -4.89
CA SER A 141 -20.91 -11.23 -4.75
C SER A 141 -21.93 -11.48 -5.86
N THR A 142 -21.88 -12.66 -6.48
CA THR A 142 -22.92 -13.13 -7.41
C THR A 142 -24.05 -13.92 -6.72
N LYS A 143 -24.01 -14.05 -5.38
CA LYS A 143 -25.02 -14.78 -4.61
C LYS A 143 -26.40 -14.14 -4.76
N ALA A 144 -27.45 -14.95 -4.65
CA ALA A 144 -28.82 -14.45 -4.63
C ALA A 144 -29.01 -13.51 -3.44
N GLY A 145 -29.70 -12.38 -3.66
CA GLY A 145 -29.93 -11.37 -2.63
C GLY A 145 -28.80 -10.35 -2.41
N ALA A 146 -27.65 -10.48 -3.08
CA ALA A 146 -26.62 -9.43 -3.04
C ALA A 146 -27.07 -8.21 -3.85
N GLU A 147 -27.00 -7.00 -3.26
CA GLU A 147 -27.40 -5.75 -3.92
C GLU A 147 -26.59 -5.50 -5.20
N GLU A 148 -25.32 -5.91 -5.19
CA GLU A 148 -24.38 -5.75 -6.27
C GLU A 148 -24.37 -6.91 -7.28
N ARG A 149 -25.30 -7.88 -7.15
CA ARG A 149 -25.30 -9.13 -7.94
C ARG A 149 -25.21 -8.90 -9.45
N ALA A 150 -25.99 -7.97 -10.00
CA ALA A 150 -25.99 -7.70 -11.44
C ALA A 150 -24.61 -7.19 -11.92
N VAL A 151 -23.98 -6.29 -11.16
CA VAL A 151 -22.63 -5.81 -11.43
C VAL A 151 -21.61 -6.92 -11.27
N ALA A 152 -21.74 -7.73 -10.21
CA ALA A 152 -20.87 -8.88 -9.97
C ALA A 152 -20.91 -9.90 -11.11
N GLN A 153 -22.10 -10.17 -11.66
CA GLN A 153 -22.30 -11.05 -12.80
C GLN A 153 -21.65 -10.45 -14.06
N HIS A 154 -21.86 -9.16 -14.32
CA HIS A 154 -21.22 -8.49 -15.45
C HIS A 154 -19.69 -8.54 -15.37
N ILE A 155 -19.12 -8.26 -14.19
CA ILE A 155 -17.67 -8.35 -13.96
C ILE A 155 -17.19 -9.80 -14.14
N LYS A 156 -17.94 -10.79 -13.63
CA LYS A 156 -17.61 -12.21 -13.82
C LYS A 156 -17.57 -12.58 -15.30
N THR A 157 -18.59 -12.22 -16.07
CA THR A 157 -18.62 -12.47 -17.52
C THR A 157 -17.46 -11.76 -18.23
N ALA A 158 -17.13 -10.53 -17.85
CA ALA A 158 -15.99 -9.81 -18.42
C ALA A 158 -14.64 -10.50 -18.15
N PHE A 159 -14.51 -11.24 -17.05
CA PHE A 159 -13.29 -11.98 -16.72
C PHE A 159 -13.25 -13.39 -17.30
N THR A 160 -14.38 -14.09 -17.43
CA THR A 160 -14.40 -15.48 -17.90
C THR A 160 -14.65 -15.60 -19.40
N ASN A 161 -15.54 -14.77 -19.95
CA ASN A 161 -15.93 -14.76 -21.36
C ASN A 161 -15.86 -13.32 -21.90
N PRO A 162 -14.67 -12.68 -21.89
CA PRO A 162 -14.52 -11.29 -22.30
C PRO A 162 -15.03 -11.03 -23.74
N GLU A 163 -14.96 -12.02 -24.63
CA GLU A 163 -15.48 -11.99 -25.99
C GLU A 163 -16.98 -11.70 -26.05
N ASP A 164 -17.77 -12.21 -25.08
CA ASP A 164 -19.23 -12.07 -25.03
C ASP A 164 -19.68 -10.67 -24.58
N THR A 165 -18.79 -9.91 -23.96
CA THR A 165 -19.09 -8.52 -23.58
C THR A 165 -19.17 -7.61 -24.81
N LYS A 166 -19.86 -6.48 -24.72
CA LYS A 166 -19.85 -5.47 -25.79
C LYS A 166 -18.72 -4.45 -25.56
N PRO A 167 -18.08 -3.91 -26.62
CA PRO A 167 -18.21 -4.29 -28.03
C PRO A 167 -17.59 -5.68 -28.27
N TYR A 168 -18.10 -6.49 -29.20
CA TYR A 168 -17.54 -7.82 -29.46
C TYR A 168 -16.08 -7.74 -29.96
N MET A 169 -15.19 -8.49 -29.32
CA MET A 169 -13.77 -8.63 -29.71
C MET A 169 -13.19 -9.87 -29.02
N SER A 170 -12.69 -10.81 -29.81
CA SER A 170 -12.15 -12.09 -29.33
C SER A 170 -10.85 -11.96 -28.53
N ALA A 171 -10.07 -10.90 -28.76
CA ALA A 171 -8.77 -10.67 -28.12
C ALA A 171 -8.84 -9.76 -26.89
N LYS A 172 -10.02 -9.58 -26.27
CA LYS A 172 -10.16 -8.67 -25.13
C LYS A 172 -9.39 -9.14 -23.92
N LYS A 173 -8.65 -8.21 -23.32
CA LYS A 173 -7.98 -8.39 -22.02
C LYS A 173 -8.59 -7.42 -21.02
N VAL A 174 -9.25 -7.96 -19.99
CA VAL A 174 -9.89 -7.15 -18.94
C VAL A 174 -8.99 -7.12 -17.70
N PRO A 175 -8.38 -5.98 -17.35
CA PRO A 175 -7.61 -5.86 -16.13
C PRO A 175 -8.51 -5.89 -14.88
N GLY A 176 -7.94 -6.29 -13.74
CA GLY A 176 -8.61 -6.35 -12.44
C GLY A 176 -8.87 -7.77 -11.92
N GLN A 177 -8.69 -8.80 -12.74
CA GLN A 177 -8.93 -10.20 -12.34
C GLN A 177 -7.86 -10.76 -11.41
N THR A 178 -6.60 -10.32 -11.57
CA THR A 178 -5.46 -10.84 -10.80
C THR A 178 -4.59 -9.69 -10.30
N ALA A 179 -3.86 -9.94 -9.21
CA ALA A 179 -2.89 -8.97 -8.67
C ALA A 179 -1.78 -8.60 -9.66
N LYS A 180 -1.51 -9.44 -10.67
CA LYS A 180 -0.50 -9.18 -11.72
C LYS A 180 -1.01 -8.25 -12.83
N ALA A 181 -2.32 -8.06 -12.92
CA ALA A 181 -2.95 -7.17 -13.90
C ALA A 181 -4.04 -6.33 -13.21
N PRO A 182 -3.67 -5.47 -12.24
CA PRO A 182 -4.64 -4.68 -11.50
C PRO A 182 -5.30 -3.62 -12.39
N LEU A 183 -6.46 -3.12 -11.95
CA LEU A 183 -7.09 -1.98 -12.60
C LEU A 183 -6.29 -0.71 -12.27
N HIS A 184 -5.66 -0.09 -13.26
CA HIS A 184 -4.91 1.14 -13.06
C HIS A 184 -5.84 2.36 -13.21
N ARG A 185 -5.98 3.17 -12.16
CA ARG A 185 -6.66 4.46 -12.26
C ARG A 185 -5.74 5.45 -12.97
N THR A 186 -6.12 5.90 -14.17
CA THR A 186 -5.39 6.99 -14.84
C THR A 186 -5.64 8.31 -14.11
N VAL A 187 -4.57 9.07 -13.84
CA VAL A 187 -4.64 10.42 -13.24
C VAL A 187 -4.72 11.53 -14.28
N ASN A 188 -4.49 11.20 -15.56
CA ASN A 188 -4.57 12.17 -16.67
C ASN A 188 -6.04 12.46 -16.98
N LYS A 189 -6.46 13.71 -16.76
CA LYS A 189 -7.85 14.15 -16.95
C LYS A 189 -8.32 13.96 -18.39
N THR A 190 -7.54 14.39 -19.38
CA THR A 190 -7.90 14.27 -20.80
C THR A 190 -8.12 12.81 -21.19
N ARG A 191 -7.18 11.92 -20.81
CA ARG A 191 -7.29 10.49 -21.09
C ARG A 191 -8.50 9.85 -20.41
N ARG A 192 -8.84 10.27 -19.19
CA ARG A 192 -10.08 9.83 -18.51
C ARG A 192 -11.32 10.24 -19.27
N ASP A 193 -11.38 11.50 -19.71
CA ASP A 193 -12.53 12.04 -20.41
C ASP A 193 -12.72 11.37 -21.79
N ASP A 194 -11.64 11.12 -22.51
CA ASP A 194 -11.68 10.44 -23.80
C ASP A 194 -12.05 8.95 -23.67
N ASN A 195 -11.48 8.25 -22.69
CA ASN A 195 -11.90 6.88 -22.36
C ASN A 195 -13.41 6.83 -22.01
N ARG A 196 -13.90 7.82 -21.24
CA ARG A 196 -15.33 7.92 -20.90
C ARG A 196 -16.16 8.16 -22.16
N LYS A 197 -15.79 9.10 -23.03
CA LYS A 197 -16.51 9.37 -24.29
C LYS A 197 -16.58 8.11 -25.17
N ALA A 198 -15.46 7.39 -25.31
CA ALA A 198 -15.41 6.15 -26.07
C ALA A 198 -16.33 5.06 -25.49
N ALA A 199 -16.34 4.90 -24.16
CA ALA A 199 -17.25 3.97 -23.49
C ALA A 199 -18.72 4.35 -23.72
N VAL A 200 -19.09 5.62 -23.51
CA VAL A 200 -20.45 6.14 -23.74
C VAL A 200 -20.90 5.92 -25.18
N LYS A 201 -20.03 6.15 -26.16
CA LYS A 201 -20.32 5.90 -27.58
C LYS A 201 -20.71 4.44 -27.83
N GLN A 202 -19.98 3.48 -27.25
CA GLN A 202 -20.32 2.07 -27.39
C GLN A 202 -21.62 1.73 -26.66
N CYS A 203 -21.84 2.26 -25.46
CA CYS A 203 -23.09 2.04 -24.74
C CYS A 203 -24.30 2.53 -25.55
N ARG A 204 -24.23 3.74 -26.14
CA ARG A 204 -25.29 4.26 -27.01
C ARG A 204 -25.50 3.42 -28.26
N ARG A 205 -24.43 2.87 -28.84
CA ARG A 205 -24.51 2.02 -30.03
C ARG A 205 -25.32 0.74 -29.79
N TYR A 206 -25.14 0.09 -28.65
CA TYR A 206 -25.75 -1.22 -28.38
C TYR A 206 -27.06 -1.14 -27.58
N TRP A 207 -27.27 -0.08 -26.79
CA TRP A 207 -28.44 0.05 -25.91
C TRP A 207 -29.22 1.37 -26.14
N GLY A 208 -28.85 2.19 -27.12
CA GLY A 208 -29.54 3.43 -27.47
C GLY A 208 -29.24 4.61 -26.53
N ALA A 209 -29.90 5.75 -26.78
CA ALA A 209 -29.66 7.00 -26.03
C ALA A 209 -29.94 6.86 -24.53
N ASN A 210 -30.83 5.95 -24.15
CA ASN A 210 -31.30 5.70 -22.79
C ASN A 210 -30.54 4.56 -22.07
N TYR A 211 -29.34 4.20 -22.53
CA TYR A 211 -28.55 3.09 -21.98
C TYR A 211 -28.29 3.16 -20.46
N THR A 212 -28.42 4.34 -19.84
CA THR A 212 -28.24 4.54 -18.39
C THR A 212 -29.47 4.16 -17.55
N GLN A 213 -30.59 3.80 -18.18
CA GLN A 213 -31.84 3.48 -17.47
C GLN A 213 -31.85 2.09 -16.81
N GLY A 214 -30.76 1.31 -16.93
CA GLY A 214 -30.47 0.12 -16.11
C GLY A 214 -31.55 -0.97 -16.08
N GLY A 215 -31.43 -2.00 -16.91
CA GLY A 215 -32.23 -3.24 -16.79
C GLY A 215 -33.75 -3.12 -16.96
N ALA A 216 -34.32 -1.91 -17.07
CA ALA A 216 -35.77 -1.70 -17.19
C ALA A 216 -36.36 -2.09 -18.56
N ARG A 217 -35.59 -2.76 -19.44
CA ARG A 217 -35.99 -3.12 -20.81
C ARG A 217 -35.42 -4.48 -21.29
N GLU A 218 -34.87 -5.29 -20.39
CA GLU A 218 -34.58 -6.71 -20.69
C GLU A 218 -35.69 -7.59 -20.12
#